data_AF-A0A7D6EUY8-F1
#
_entry.id   AF-A0A7D6EUY8-F1
#
_cell.length_a   1.000
_cell.length_b   1.000
_cell.length_c   1.000
_cell.angle_alpha   90.00
_cell.angle_beta   90.00
_cell.angle_gamma   90.00
#
_symmetry.space_group_name_H-M   'P 1'
#
loop_
_entity.id
_entity.type
_entity.pdbx_description
1 polymer ?
#
loop_
_entity_poly.entity_id
_entity_poly.type
_entity_poly.pdbx_seq_one_letter_code
_entity_poly.pdbx_strand_id
1 'polypeptide(L)' 'SIDPLVVGKVIGDVIDMFVPSVSMSVYYSSKRISNGCVMKSSSTA' A
#
# COMPACT_ATOMS: atom_id res chain seq x y z
N SER A 1 -8.50 10.69 9.92
CA SER A 1 -7.59 10.31 8.83
C SER A 1 -8.32 9.34 7.94
N ILE A 2 -8.41 9.57 6.63
CA ILE A 2 -9.08 8.65 5.68
C ILE A 2 -8.09 7.54 5.31
N ASP A 3 -8.54 6.29 5.23
CA ASP A 3 -7.69 5.16 4.88
C ASP A 3 -7.07 5.34 3.49
N PRO A 4 -5.73 5.27 3.33
CA PRO A 4 -5.08 5.46 2.03
C PRO A 4 -5.51 4.45 0.97
N LEU A 5 -5.97 3.25 1.34
CA LEU A 5 -6.49 2.26 0.40
C LEU A 5 -7.85 2.66 -0.18
N VAL A 6 -8.64 3.44 0.58
CA VAL A 6 -9.90 4.04 0.10
C VAL A 6 -9.60 5.23 -0.82
N VAL A 7 -8.67 6.11 -0.42
CA VAL A 7 -8.27 7.27 -1.24
C VAL A 7 -7.70 6.82 -2.59
N GLY A 8 -6.88 5.77 -2.60
CA GLY A 8 -6.31 5.17 -3.80
C GLY A 8 -7.27 4.28 -4.59
N LYS A 9 -8.52 4.13 -4.15
CA LYS A 9 -9.56 3.25 -4.74
C LYS A 9 -9.22 1.76 -4.78
N VAL A 10 -8.20 1.32 -4.05
CA VAL A 10 -7.84 -0.10 -3.95
C VAL A 10 -8.97 -0.89 -3.30
N ILE A 11 -9.57 -0.34 -2.24
CA ILE A 11 -10.85 -0.82 -1.73
C ILE A 11 -11.95 -0.35 -2.69
N GLY A 12 -12.70 -1.29 -3.24
CA GLY A 12 -13.70 -1.07 -4.30
C GLY A 12 -13.22 -1.56 -5.66
N ASP A 13 -12.03 -1.14 -6.13
CA ASP A 13 -11.54 -1.55 -7.46
C ASP A 13 -10.82 -2.92 -7.43
N VAL A 14 -10.14 -3.27 -6.32
CA VAL A 14 -9.30 -4.48 -6.23
C VAL A 14 -9.78 -5.44 -5.14
N ILE A 15 -10.19 -4.92 -3.98
CA ILE A 15 -10.64 -5.70 -2.82
C ILE A 15 -11.86 -5.07 -2.16
N ASP A 16 -12.63 -5.87 -1.42
CA ASP A 16 -13.73 -5.38 -0.59
C ASP A 16 -13.24 -4.69 0.69
N MET A 17 -14.13 -3.94 1.33
CA MET A 17 -13.86 -3.31 2.63
C MET A 17 -13.55 -4.39 3.68
N PHE A 18 -12.49 -4.19 4.46
CA PHE A 18 -12.06 -5.13 5.47
C PHE A 18 -11.53 -4.42 6.72
N VAL A 19 -11.45 -5.14 7.84
CA VAL A 19 -10.77 -4.68 9.06
C VAL A 19 -9.39 -5.35 9.09
N PRO A 20 -8.28 -4.60 9.09
CA PRO A 20 -6.94 -5.19 9.13
C PRO A 20 -6.74 -6.06 10.39
N SER A 21 -6.36 -7.32 10.20
CA SER A 21 -6.12 -8.27 11.31
C SER A 21 -4.65 -8.51 11.60
N VAL A 22 -3.77 -8.25 10.63
CA VAL A 22 -2.31 -8.47 10.73
C VAL A 22 -1.56 -7.28 10.13
N SER A 23 -0.45 -6.90 10.77
CA SER A 23 0.46 -5.88 10.26
C SER A 23 1.33 -6.45 9.13
N MET A 24 1.23 -5.86 7.94
CA MET A 24 2.12 -6.18 6.81
C MET A 24 3.16 -5.07 6.62
N SER A 25 4.40 -5.44 6.32
CA SER A 25 5.45 -4.48 5.94
C SER A 25 6.20 -4.98 4.72
N VAL A 26 6.30 -4.11 3.71
CA VAL A 26 6.99 -4.39 2.44
C VAL A 26 8.22 -3.50 2.35
N TYR A 27 9.34 -4.07 1.92
CA TYR A 27 10.61 -3.37 1.80
C TYR A 27 11.18 -3.59 0.40
N TYR A 28 11.63 -2.50 -0.23
CA TYR A 28 12.51 -2.57 -1.39
C TYR A 28 13.89 -2.12 -0.93
N SER A 29 14.87 -3.04 -0.96
CA SER A 29 16.17 -2.88 -0.29
C SER A 29 15.96 -2.52 1.20
N SER A 30 16.49 -1.39 1.66
CA SER A 30 16.32 -0.89 3.03
C SER A 30 15.11 0.05 3.21
N LYS A 31 14.38 0.37 2.14
CA LYS A 31 13.25 1.30 2.20
C LYS A 31 11.94 0.58 2.46
N ARG A 32 11.33 0.85 3.61
CA ARG A 32 9.95 0.44 3.91
C ARG A 32 8.96 1.22 3.05
N ILE A 33 7.99 0.52 2.48
CA ILE A 33 6.94 1.11 1.65
C ILE A 33 5.67 1.34 2.47
N SER A 34 4.99 2.43 2.14
CA SER A 34 3.66 2.78 2.66
C SER A 34 2.66 2.89 1.51
N ASN A 35 1.37 2.69 1.80
CA ASN A 35 0.30 2.83 0.81
C ASN A 35 0.34 4.22 0.15
N GLY A 36 0.28 4.25 -1.18
CA GLY A 36 0.39 5.48 -1.98
C GLY A 36 1.81 6.00 -2.23
N CYS A 37 2.86 5.30 -1.78
CA CYS A 37 4.24 5.71 -2.08
C CYS A 37 4.56 5.56 -3.58
N VAL A 38 5.00 6.66 -4.20
CA VAL A 38 5.52 6.63 -5.58
C VAL A 38 6.96 6.15 -5.57
N MET A 39 7.25 5.17 -6.41
CA MET A 39 8.58 4.55 -6.53
C MET A 39 9.07 4.65 -7.99
N LYS A 40 10.37 4.90 -8.15
CA LYS A 40 11.02 4.82 -9.47
C LYS A 40 11.12 3.35 -9.87
N SER A 41 10.94 3.04 -11.15
CA SER A 41 11.04 1.67 -11.68
C SER A 41 12.40 1.02 -11.39
N SER A 42 13.48 1.80 -11.39
CA SER A 42 14.82 1.34 -11.02
C SER A 42 14.94 0.88 -9.56
N SER A 43 14.00 1.26 -8.70
CA SER A 43 13.98 0.90 -7.28
C SER A 43 13.06 -0.28 -6.97
N THR A 44 12.39 -0.85 -7.99
CA THR A 44 11.47 -1.98 -7.87
C THR A 44 11.95 -3.25 -8.56
N ALA A 45 13.17 -3.23 -9.09
CA ALA A 45 13.82 -4.36 -9.76
C ALA A 45 14.38 -5.38 -8.77
#